data_AF-A0A3E4YKY6-F1
#
_entry.id   AF-A0A3E4YKY6-F1
#
_cell.length_a   1.000
_cell.length_b   1.000
_cell.length_c   1.000
_cell.angle_alpha   90.00
_cell.angle_beta   90.00
_cell.angle_gamma   90.00
#
_symmetry.space_group_name_H-M   'P 1'
#
loop_
_entity.id
_entity.type
_entity.pdbx_description
1 polymer ?
#
loop_
_entity_poly.entity_id
_entity_poly.type
_entity_poly.pdbx_seq_one_letter_code
_entity_poly.pdbx_strand_id
1 'polypeptide(L)'
;MWVASCIILIGAISLACSLVLVFALDDDKEYKDKTIFLLKIVIISLLLLAIGISGRIYIHHNQISKIKAIIAKEYPDAVDFKIDKDRPLGGKFDYNGAKYIFKEIEAIKGKNILYISQDGQKSDDVKIINMND
;
A
#
# COMPACT_ATOMS: atom_id res chain seq x y z
N MET A 1 8.47 3.18 -4.57
CA MET A 1 8.87 2.79 -3.19
C MET A 1 8.85 1.28 -2.96
N TRP A 2 7.91 0.52 -3.53
CA TRP A 2 7.74 -0.93 -3.28
C TRP A 2 8.93 -1.82 -3.70
N VAL A 3 9.56 -1.51 -4.85
CA VAL A 3 10.71 -2.29 -5.36
C VAL A 3 11.92 -2.19 -4.43
N ALA A 4 12.16 -1.02 -3.84
CA ALA A 4 13.24 -0.82 -2.87
C ALA A 4 13.02 -1.64 -1.59
N SER A 5 11.78 -1.73 -1.11
CA SER A 5 11.44 -2.55 0.05
C SER A 5 11.68 -4.04 -0.19
N CYS A 6 11.36 -4.55 -1.39
CA CYS A 6 11.63 -5.95 -1.75
C CYS A 6 13.14 -6.24 -1.83
N ILE A 7 13.93 -5.32 -2.38
CA ILE A 7 15.40 -5.47 -2.49
C ILE A 7 16.05 -5.50 -1.10
N ILE A 8 15.63 -4.62 -0.18
CA ILE A 8 16.13 -4.59 1.20
C ILE A 8 15.83 -5.91 1.92
N LEU A 9 14.63 -6.47 1.69
CA LEU A 9 14.20 -7.72 2.32
C LEU A 9 14.99 -8.93 1.81
N ILE A 10 15.26 -9.00 0.50
CA ILE A 10 16.10 -10.04 -0.11
C ILE A 10 17.55 -9.93 0.40
N GLY A 11 18.10 -8.72 0.49
CA GLY A 11 19.45 -8.50 1.03
C GLY A 11 19.58 -8.91 2.49
N ALA A 12 18.58 -8.60 3.32
CA ALA A 12 18.55 -8.98 4.72
C ALA A 12 18.44 -10.50 4.93
N ILE A 13 17.65 -11.20 4.10
CA ILE A 13 17.54 -12.66 4.13
C ILE A 13 18.87 -13.32 3.75
N SER A 14 19.55 -12.81 2.71
CA SER A 14 20.85 -13.33 2.27
C SER A 14 21.93 -13.19 3.35
N LEU A 15 21.97 -12.05 4.05
CA LEU A 15 22.87 -11.83 5.19
C LEU A 15 22.56 -12.76 6.37
N ALA A 16 21.27 -12.95 6.69
CA ALA A 16 20.86 -13.86 7.76
C ALA A 16 21.27 -15.31 7.45
N CYS A 17 21.04 -15.80 6.23
CA CYS A 17 21.47 -17.14 5.80
C CYS A 17 22.99 -17.32 5.84
N SER A 18 23.74 -16.28 5.45
CA SER A 18 25.20 -16.29 5.49
C SER A 18 25.74 -16.40 6.92
N LEU A 19 25.10 -15.71 7.88
CA LEU A 19 25.44 -15.83 9.30
C LEU A 19 25.17 -17.26 9.82
N VAL A 20 24.03 -17.88 9.48
CA VAL A 20 23.74 -19.27 9.89
C VAL A 20 24.82 -20.25 9.43
N LEU A 21 25.32 -20.10 8.20
CA LEU A 21 26.37 -20.97 7.64
C LEU A 21 27.71 -20.81 8.34
N VAL A 22 28.09 -19.58 8.70
CA VAL A 22 29.34 -19.30 9.42
C VAL A 22 29.31 -19.89 10.83
N PHE A 23 28.17 -19.82 11.52
CA PHE A 23 28.05 -20.29 12.91
C PHE A 23 27.70 -21.77 13.07
N ALA A 24 27.18 -22.42 12.03
CA ALA A 24 26.99 -23.88 12.04
C ALA A 24 28.32 -24.66 12.02
N LEU A 25 29.43 -24.00 11.65
CA LEU A 25 30.77 -24.58 11.55
C LEU A 25 31.64 -24.35 12.80
N ASP A 26 31.16 -23.56 13.78
CA ASP A 26 31.90 -23.24 15.00
C ASP A 26 31.37 -24.08 16.18
N ASP A 27 32.26 -24.80 16.86
CA ASP A 27 31.91 -25.86 17.84
C ASP A 27 31.72 -25.30 19.28
N ASP A 28 31.84 -23.99 19.45
CA ASP A 28 31.76 -23.32 20.74
C ASP A 28 30.29 -23.16 21.20
N LYS A 29 29.87 -24.04 22.12
CA LYS A 29 28.46 -24.21 22.54
C LYS A 29 27.81 -22.94 23.09
N GLU A 30 28.53 -22.15 23.89
CA GLU A 30 27.95 -20.95 24.52
C GLU A 30 27.71 -19.83 23.48
N TYR A 31 28.63 -19.70 22.53
CA TYR A 31 28.51 -18.75 21.42
C TYR A 31 27.39 -19.17 20.46
N LYS A 32 27.24 -20.49 20.23
CA LYS A 32 26.20 -21.04 19.37
C LYS A 32 24.78 -20.73 19.88
N ASP A 33 24.51 -20.88 21.17
CA ASP A 33 23.18 -20.62 21.75
C ASP A 33 22.80 -19.14 21.72
N LYS A 34 23.72 -18.23 22.09
CA LYS A 34 23.47 -16.77 22.01
C LYS A 34 23.21 -16.32 20.57
N THR A 35 23.91 -16.91 19.62
CA THR A 35 23.78 -16.57 18.20
C THR A 35 22.48 -17.10 17.59
N ILE A 36 22.09 -18.34 17.93
CA ILE A 36 20.78 -18.89 17.54
C ILE A 36 19.64 -18.05 18.10
N PHE A 37 19.77 -17.56 19.34
CA PHE A 37 18.78 -16.68 19.94
C PHE A 37 18.65 -15.35 19.17
N LEU A 38 19.77 -14.71 18.83
CA LEU A 38 19.76 -13.48 18.02
C LEU A 38 19.17 -13.71 16.61
N LEU A 39 19.50 -14.83 15.97
CA LEU A 39 18.95 -15.19 14.67
C LEU A 39 17.42 -15.31 14.70
N LYS A 40 16.85 -15.93 15.74
CA LYS A 40 15.40 -16.03 15.92
C LYS A 40 14.75 -14.64 15.99
N ILE A 41 15.34 -13.70 16.72
CA ILE A 41 14.83 -12.32 16.82
C ILE A 41 14.86 -11.64 15.44
N VAL A 42 15.95 -11.80 14.68
CA VAL A 42 16.08 -11.25 13.33
C VAL A 42 15.02 -11.81 12.38
N ILE A 43 14.81 -13.13 12.39
CA ILE A 43 13.78 -13.80 11.57
C ILE A 43 12.37 -13.30 11.92
N ILE A 44 12.05 -13.21 13.22
CA ILE A 44 10.73 -12.70 13.68
C ILE A 44 10.54 -11.25 13.23
N SER A 45 11.58 -10.42 13.33
CA SER A 45 11.53 -9.02 12.92
C SER A 45 11.31 -8.87 11.41
N LEU A 46 11.95 -9.72 10.60
CA LEU A 46 11.74 -9.80 9.15
C LEU A 46 10.32 -10.23 8.79
N LEU A 47 9.77 -11.22 9.50
CA LEU A 47 8.38 -11.66 9.31
C LEU A 47 7.38 -10.54 9.62
N LEU A 48 7.55 -9.86 10.75
CA LEU A 48 6.70 -8.71 11.12
C LEU A 48 6.77 -7.59 10.08
N LEU A 49 7.98 -7.30 9.56
CA LEU A 49 8.17 -6.31 8.51
C LEU A 49 7.45 -6.72 7.21
N ALA A 50 7.59 -7.99 6.80
CA ALA A 50 6.94 -8.51 5.59
C ALA A 50 5.40 -8.46 5.70
N ILE A 51 4.84 -8.83 6.86
CA ILE A 51 3.39 -8.72 7.12
C ILE A 51 2.95 -7.26 7.04
N GLY A 52 3.70 -6.34 7.67
CA GLY A 52 3.39 -4.91 7.65
C GLY A 52 3.37 -4.30 6.25
N ILE A 53 4.36 -4.64 5.41
CA ILE A 53 4.43 -4.18 4.02
C ILE A 53 3.26 -4.77 3.20
N SER A 54 3.06 -6.08 3.30
CA SER A 54 2.00 -6.79 2.55
C SER A 54 0.61 -6.29 2.92
N GLY A 55 0.36 -6.05 4.20
CA GLY A 55 -0.90 -5.48 4.68
C GLY A 55 -1.15 -4.08 4.12
N ARG A 56 -0.11 -3.23 4.03
CA ARG A 56 -0.25 -1.90 3.39
C ARG A 56 -0.58 -2.01 1.90
N ILE A 57 0.05 -2.93 1.16
CA ILE A 57 -0.24 -3.19 -0.26
C ILE A 57 -1.70 -3.60 -0.42
N TYR A 58 -2.13 -4.59 0.36
CA TYR A 58 -3.48 -5.13 0.28
C TYR A 58 -4.54 -4.07 0.54
N ILE A 59 -4.39 -3.29 1.62
CA ILE A 59 -5.32 -2.20 1.96
C ILE A 59 -5.36 -1.17 0.81
N HIS A 60 -4.22 -0.79 0.27
CA HIS A 60 -4.14 0.18 -0.81
C HIS A 60 -4.82 -0.31 -2.10
N HIS A 61 -4.57 -1.56 -2.50
CA HIS A 61 -5.19 -2.15 -3.68
C HIS A 61 -6.72 -2.28 -3.51
N ASN A 62 -7.16 -2.74 -2.33
CA ASN A 62 -8.57 -2.84 -2.00
C ASN A 62 -9.29 -1.48 -2.04
N GLN A 63 -8.65 -0.43 -1.53
CA GLN A 63 -9.20 0.94 -1.60
C GLN A 63 -9.32 1.44 -3.03
N ILE A 64 -8.31 1.21 -3.87
CA ILE A 64 -8.38 1.56 -5.31
C ILE A 64 -9.54 0.83 -5.99
N SER A 65 -9.69 -0.46 -5.73
CA SER A 65 -10.79 -1.26 -6.29
C SER A 65 -12.16 -0.73 -5.86
N LYS A 66 -12.31 -0.33 -4.59
CA LYS A 66 -13.54 0.29 -4.08
C LYS A 66 -13.85 1.62 -4.79
N ILE A 67 -12.86 2.51 -4.92
CA ILE A 67 -13.02 3.79 -5.62
C ILE A 67 -13.46 3.55 -7.06
N LYS A 68 -12.81 2.60 -7.76
CA LYS A 68 -13.17 2.25 -9.13
C LYS A 68 -14.60 1.71 -9.24
N ALA A 69 -15.03 0.88 -8.29
CA ALA A 69 -16.39 0.35 -8.25
C ALA A 69 -17.44 1.45 -8.00
N ILE A 70 -17.15 2.38 -7.08
CA ILE A 70 -18.01 3.55 -6.82
C ILE A 70 -18.13 4.41 -8.07
N ILE A 71 -17.01 4.70 -8.73
CA ILE A 71 -17.01 5.51 -9.95
C ILE A 71 -17.74 4.78 -11.09
N ALA A 72 -17.56 3.47 -11.28
CA ALA A 72 -18.29 2.72 -12.29
C ALA A 72 -19.80 2.65 -12.01
N LYS A 73 -20.23 2.70 -10.74
CA LYS A 73 -21.64 2.77 -10.38
C LYS A 73 -22.26 4.13 -10.70
N GLU A 74 -21.52 5.21 -10.46
CA GLU A 74 -21.99 6.59 -10.66
C GLU A 74 -21.77 7.11 -12.09
N TYR A 75 -20.78 6.57 -12.78
CA TYR A 75 -20.31 6.92 -14.12
C TYR A 75 -20.03 5.63 -14.91
N PRO A 76 -21.08 4.95 -15.42
CA PRO A 76 -20.99 3.59 -15.99
C PRO A 76 -20.09 3.47 -17.22
N ASP A 77 -19.85 4.58 -17.93
CA ASP A 77 -18.98 4.64 -19.11
C ASP A 77 -17.65 5.37 -18.83
N ALA A 78 -17.22 5.41 -17.56
CA ALA A 78 -15.94 6.01 -17.20
C ALA A 78 -14.76 5.20 -17.78
N VAL A 79 -13.85 5.90 -18.46
CA VAL A 79 -12.66 5.32 -19.10
C VAL A 79 -11.38 6.06 -18.65
N ASP A 80 -10.22 5.55 -19.05
CA ASP A 80 -8.90 6.16 -18.80
C ASP A 80 -8.60 6.49 -17.32
N PHE A 81 -8.97 5.57 -16.43
CA PHE A 81 -8.72 5.69 -15.00
C PHE A 81 -7.21 5.73 -14.70
N LYS A 82 -6.74 6.85 -14.16
CA LYS A 82 -5.34 7.08 -13.77
C LYS A 82 -5.26 7.51 -12.32
N ILE A 83 -4.27 6.97 -11.60
CA ILE A 83 -3.97 7.34 -10.22
C ILE A 83 -2.75 8.25 -10.24
N ASP A 84 -2.91 9.47 -9.74
CA ASP A 84 -1.87 10.49 -9.71
C ASP A 84 -1.13 10.52 -8.36
N LYS A 85 -1.81 10.14 -7.27
CA LYS A 85 -1.26 10.16 -5.91
C LYS A 85 -1.65 8.92 -5.11
N ASP A 86 -0.65 8.34 -4.43
CA ASP A 86 -0.80 7.13 -3.63
C ASP A 86 -1.56 7.40 -2.31
N ARG A 87 -1.33 8.54 -1.64
CA ARG A 87 -2.08 9.01 -0.46
C ARG A 87 -2.03 10.55 -0.30
N PRO A 88 -3.16 11.21 0.02
CA PRO A 88 -4.53 10.71 -0.16
C PRO A 88 -4.74 10.20 -1.60
N LEU A 89 -5.50 9.11 -1.75
CA LEU A 89 -5.73 8.51 -3.07
C LEU A 89 -6.39 9.54 -3.97
N GLY A 90 -5.77 9.83 -5.10
CA GLY A 90 -6.29 10.82 -6.04
C GLY A 90 -5.88 10.48 -7.46
N GLY A 91 -6.73 10.87 -8.40
CA GLY A 91 -6.54 10.52 -9.79
C GLY A 91 -7.58 11.15 -10.69
N LYS A 92 -7.61 10.67 -11.93
CA LYS A 92 -8.47 11.18 -12.99
C LYS A 92 -9.14 10.06 -13.76
N PHE A 93 -10.28 10.36 -14.34
CA PHE A 93 -10.97 9.50 -15.30
C PHE A 93 -11.71 10.37 -16.31
N ASP A 94 -11.96 9.81 -17.48
CA ASP A 94 -12.69 10.48 -18.55
C ASP A 94 -14.12 9.90 -18.59
N TYR A 95 -15.11 10.77 -18.67
CA TYR A 95 -16.51 10.39 -18.78
C TYR A 95 -17.23 11.35 -19.73
N ASN A 96 -17.90 10.78 -20.74
CA ASN A 96 -18.66 11.52 -21.74
C ASN A 96 -17.87 12.67 -22.41
N GLY A 97 -16.59 12.43 -22.72
CA GLY A 97 -15.70 13.43 -23.34
C GLY A 97 -15.17 14.52 -22.39
N ALA A 98 -15.54 14.49 -21.12
CA ALA A 98 -15.03 15.39 -20.09
C ALA A 98 -14.08 14.66 -19.13
N LYS A 99 -13.05 15.36 -18.65
CA LYS A 99 -12.13 14.85 -17.63
C LYS A 99 -12.64 15.14 -16.25
N TYR A 100 -12.59 14.16 -15.37
CA TYR A 100 -12.94 14.26 -13.96
C TYR A 100 -11.73 13.93 -13.10
N ILE A 101 -11.67 14.57 -11.93
CA ILE A 101 -10.67 14.34 -10.90
C ILE A 101 -11.40 13.76 -9.69
N PHE A 102 -10.83 12.73 -9.08
CA PHE A 102 -11.29 12.22 -7.80
C PHE A 102 -10.20 12.38 -6.73
N LYS A 103 -10.62 12.60 -5.49
CA LYS A 103 -9.75 12.66 -4.31
C LYS A 103 -10.45 12.02 -3.10
N GLU A 104 -9.78 11.07 -2.48
CA GLU A 104 -10.16 10.53 -1.18
C GLU A 104 -9.72 11.51 -0.09
N ILE A 105 -10.63 11.86 0.82
CA ILE A 105 -10.31 12.66 2.00
C ILE A 105 -10.86 11.93 3.22
N GLU A 106 -10.05 11.86 4.26
CA GLU A 106 -10.47 11.33 5.55
C GLU A 106 -11.31 12.38 6.27
N ALA A 107 -12.60 12.09 6.47
CA ALA A 107 -13.46 12.96 7.27
C ALA A 107 -13.15 12.77 8.77
N ILE A 108 -13.46 13.79 9.57
CA ILE A 108 -13.16 13.93 11.01
C ILE A 108 -13.65 12.74 11.87
N LYS A 109 -14.54 11.88 11.35
CA LYS A 109 -15.09 10.69 12.03
C LYS A 109 -14.53 9.35 11.52
N GLY A 110 -13.41 9.34 10.81
CA GLY A 110 -12.87 8.11 10.18
C GLY A 110 -13.73 7.57 9.04
N LYS A 111 -14.61 8.42 8.48
CA LYS A 111 -15.36 8.11 7.27
C LYS A 111 -14.56 8.62 6.07
N ASN A 112 -14.21 7.72 5.15
CA ASN A 112 -13.56 8.14 3.91
C ASN A 112 -14.64 8.68 2.97
N ILE A 113 -14.42 9.90 2.48
CA ILE A 113 -15.28 10.55 1.51
C ILE A 113 -14.51 10.73 0.20
N LEU A 114 -15.17 10.41 -0.90
CA LEU A 114 -14.65 10.58 -2.24
C LEU A 114 -15.21 11.87 -2.84
N TYR A 115 -14.34 12.83 -3.11
CA TYR A 115 -14.65 14.04 -3.83
C TYR A 115 -14.42 13.81 -5.31
N ILE A 116 -15.43 14.07 -6.15
CA ILE A 116 -15.33 14.00 -7.60
C ILE A 116 -15.71 15.37 -8.17
N SER A 117 -14.88 15.90 -9.07
CA SER A 117 -15.11 17.19 -9.72
C SER A 117 -14.61 17.15 -11.17
N GLN A 118 -15.27 17.87 -12.07
CA GLN A 118 -14.76 18.01 -13.44
C GLN A 118 -13.44 18.84 -13.46
N ASP A 119 -12.45 18.39 -14.23
CA ASP A 119 -11.15 19.06 -14.38
C ASP A 119 -11.36 20.45 -15.01
N GLY A 120 -10.86 21.49 -14.37
CA GLY A 120 -11.00 22.89 -14.82
C GLY A 120 -12.27 23.62 -14.39
N GLN A 121 -13.24 22.97 -13.74
CA GLN A 121 -14.40 23.67 -13.16
C GLN A 121 -14.20 24.00 -11.67
N LYS A 122 -14.61 25.20 -11.25
CA LYS A 122 -14.58 25.63 -9.85
C LYS A 122 -15.89 25.26 -9.14
N SER A 123 -15.77 24.35 -8.18
CA SER A 123 -16.56 24.21 -6.95
C SER A 123 -18.05 23.84 -6.99
N ASP A 124 -18.81 24.09 -8.06
CA ASP A 124 -20.26 23.87 -8.01
C ASP A 124 -20.69 22.45 -8.42
N ASP A 125 -19.89 21.75 -9.23
CA ASP A 125 -20.11 20.35 -9.64
C ASP A 125 -19.25 19.36 -8.85
N VAL A 126 -19.16 19.56 -7.53
CA VAL A 126 -18.43 18.65 -6.64
C VAL A 126 -19.40 17.63 -6.07
N LYS A 127 -19.24 16.36 -6.48
CA LYS A 127 -19.97 15.24 -5.91
C LYS A 127 -19.18 14.63 -4.76
N ILE A 128 -19.81 14.51 -3.60
CA ILE A 128 -19.22 13.93 -2.39
C ILE A 128 -19.91 12.59 -2.12
N ILE A 129 -19.15 11.50 -2.12
CA ILE A 129 -19.66 10.14 -1.93
C ILE A 129 -19.04 9.56 -0.66
N ASN A 130 -19.88 8.99 0.22
CA ASN A 130 -19.42 8.24 1.39
C ASN A 130 -18.94 6.86 0.94
N MET A 131 -17.70 6.48 1.27
CA MET A 131 -17.11 5.20 0.84
C MET A 131 -17.42 4.02 1.79
N ASN A 132 -18.14 4.28 2.88
CA ASN A 132 -18.45 3.29 3.91
C ASN A 132 -19.89 2.73 3.85
N ASP A 133 -20.71 3.19 2.89
CA ASP A 133 -22.06 2.66 2.61
C ASP A 133 -22.06 1.75 1.37
#